data_AF-A0A349VSE2-F1
#
_entry.id   AF-A0A349VSE2-F1
#
_cell.length_a   1.000
_cell.length_b   1.000
_cell.length_c   1.000
_cell.angle_alpha   90.00
_cell.angle_beta   90.00
_cell.angle_gamma   90.00
#
_symmetry.space_group_name_H-M   'P 1'
#
loop_
_entity.id
_entity.type
_entity.pdbx_description
1 polymer ?
#
loop_
_entity_poly.entity_id
_entity_poly.type
_entity_poly.pdbx_seq_one_letter_code
_entity_poly.pdbx_strand_id
1 'polypeptide(L)'
;MDIFIGLMIPFLGTALGAACVFFMKKELSVPVQRALTGFAAGVMVAASIWSLLIPAMEQAASETLFAGRLSFLPAVIGFWIGILFLLLLDKLIPHLHLNTDQAEGPKSRLSRTTKMVLAVTLHNIPEGMAVGVVYA
;
A
#
# COMPACT_ATOMS: atom_id res chain seq x y z
N MET A 1 1.23 22.55 -6.15
CA MET A 1 -0.07 22.13 -6.75
C MET A 1 -0.04 20.62 -7.05
N ASP A 2 1.13 20.09 -7.39
CA ASP A 2 1.29 18.75 -7.96
C ASP A 2 1.07 17.61 -6.95
N ILE A 3 1.49 17.76 -5.69
CA ILE A 3 1.25 16.76 -4.63
C ILE A 3 -0.25 16.56 -4.39
N PHE A 4 -1.03 17.65 -4.37
CA PHE A 4 -2.48 17.58 -4.15
C PHE A 4 -3.15 16.79 -5.28
N ILE A 5 -2.79 17.06 -6.53
CA ILE A 5 -3.30 16.33 -7.69
C ILE A 5 -2.84 14.86 -7.62
N GLY A 6 -1.58 14.62 -7.26
CA GLY A 6 -1.02 13.28 -7.07
C GLY A 6 -1.79 12.44 -6.04
N LEU A 7 -2.24 13.04 -4.93
CA LEU A 7 -3.06 12.36 -3.91
C LEU A 7 -4.53 12.23 -4.31
N MET A 8 -5.07 13.15 -5.12
CA MET A 8 -6.46 13.10 -5.59
C MET A 8 -6.71 11.96 -6.58
N ILE A 9 -5.72 11.59 -7.39
CA ILE A 9 -5.87 10.48 -8.35
C ILE A 9 -6.20 9.14 -7.67
N PRO A 10 -5.38 8.61 -6.73
CA PRO A 10 -5.69 7.36 -6.04
C PRO A 10 -6.96 7.48 -5.19
N PHE A 11 -7.19 8.63 -4.54
CA PHE A 11 -8.44 8.88 -3.80
C PHE A 11 -9.67 8.74 -4.68
N LEU A 12 -9.69 9.40 -5.85
CA LEU A 12 -10.77 9.29 -6.81
C LEU A 12 -10.90 7.87 -7.35
N GLY A 13 -9.78 7.20 -7.63
CA GLY A 13 -9.77 5.79 -8.05
C GLY A 13 -10.49 4.88 -7.05
N THR A 14 -10.14 4.98 -5.76
CA THR A 14 -10.78 4.20 -4.69
C THR A 14 -12.25 4.60 -4.52
N ALA A 15 -12.58 5.89 -4.54
CA ALA A 15 -13.94 6.38 -4.38
C ALA A 15 -14.87 5.91 -5.54
N LEU A 16 -14.40 6.02 -6.78
CA LEU A 16 -15.12 5.56 -7.96
C LEU A 16 -15.27 4.04 -7.97
N GLY A 17 -14.21 3.30 -7.62
CA GLY A 17 -14.25 1.84 -7.49
C GLY A 17 -15.25 1.39 -6.43
N ALA A 18 -15.30 2.06 -5.28
CA ALA A 18 -16.28 1.79 -4.23
C ALA A 18 -17.70 2.15 -4.67
N ALA A 19 -17.89 3.25 -5.40
CA ALA A 19 -19.20 3.70 -5.88
C ALA A 19 -19.86 2.69 -6.84
N CYS A 20 -19.10 1.80 -7.49
CA CYS A 20 -19.63 0.70 -8.30
C CYS A 20 -20.61 -0.20 -7.51
N VAL A 21 -20.51 -0.26 -6.18
CA VAL A 21 -21.43 -1.02 -5.33
C VAL A 21 -22.89 -0.58 -5.49
N PHE A 22 -23.15 0.70 -5.81
CA PHE A 22 -24.52 1.21 -6.01
C PHE A 22 -25.16 0.71 -7.30
N PHE A 23 -24.36 0.30 -8.28
CA PHE A 23 -24.82 -0.23 -9.56
C PHE A 23 -24.82 -1.77 -9.58
N MET A 24 -24.13 -2.40 -8.64
CA MET A 24 -24.04 -3.85 -8.53
C MET A 24 -25.17 -4.41 -7.67
N LYS A 25 -25.98 -5.29 -8.26
CA LYS A 25 -27.11 -5.95 -7.57
C LYS A 25 -26.72 -7.26 -6.86
N LYS A 26 -25.54 -7.80 -7.17
CA LYS A 26 -25.01 -9.07 -6.67
C LYS A 26 -23.52 -8.93 -6.39
N GLU A 27 -23.00 -9.79 -5.52
CA GLU A 27 -21.56 -9.91 -5.29
C GLU A 27 -20.82 -10.29 -6.58
N LEU A 28 -19.54 -9.91 -6.67
CA LEU A 28 -18.69 -10.31 -7.78
C LEU A 28 -18.52 -11.82 -7.81
N SER A 29 -18.48 -12.39 -9.01
CA SER A 29 -18.10 -13.78 -9.16
C SER A 29 -16.64 -13.96 -8.71
N VAL A 30 -16.35 -15.09 -8.07
CA VAL A 30 -15.01 -15.45 -7.58
C VAL A 30 -13.89 -15.27 -8.64
N PRO A 31 -14.08 -15.64 -9.93
CA PRO A 31 -13.06 -15.41 -10.95
C PRO A 31 -12.75 -13.92 -11.16
N VAL A 32 -13.79 -13.07 -11.16
CA VAL A 32 -13.63 -11.62 -11.35
C VAL A 32 -12.93 -11.01 -10.15
N GLN A 33 -13.32 -11.39 -8.93
CA GLN A 33 -12.66 -10.92 -7.71
C GLN A 33 -11.17 -11.29 -7.71
N ARG A 34 -10.83 -12.54 -8.07
CA ARG A 34 -9.44 -13.00 -8.16
C ARG A 34 -8.65 -12.28 -9.26
N ALA A 35 -9.28 -11.99 -10.41
CA ALA A 35 -8.65 -11.25 -11.48
C ALA A 35 -8.33 -9.81 -11.05
N LEU A 36 -9.26 -9.13 -10.39
CA LEU A 36 -9.07 -7.76 -9.90
C LEU A 36 -8.02 -7.68 -8.79
N THR A 37 -8.07 -8.58 -7.80
CA THR A 37 -7.07 -8.59 -6.72
C THR A 37 -5.69 -8.98 -7.23
N GLY A 38 -5.61 -9.94 -8.15
CA GLY A 38 -4.36 -10.32 -8.82
C GLY A 38 -3.78 -9.19 -9.67
N PHE A 39 -4.63 -8.46 -10.41
CA PHE A 39 -4.21 -7.29 -11.17
C PHE A 39 -3.66 -6.19 -10.26
N ALA A 40 -4.39 -5.84 -9.19
CA ALA A 40 -3.94 -4.85 -8.22
C ALA A 40 -2.60 -5.22 -7.57
N ALA A 41 -2.46 -6.47 -7.11
CA ALA A 41 -1.20 -6.97 -6.56
C ALA A 41 -0.05 -6.90 -7.58
N GLY A 42 -0.30 -7.26 -8.83
CA GLY A 42 0.69 -7.21 -9.91
C GLY A 42 1.18 -5.77 -10.18
N VAL A 43 0.27 -4.81 -10.29
CA VAL A 43 0.61 -3.39 -10.48
C VAL A 43 1.44 -2.86 -9.32
N MET A 44 1.08 -3.18 -8.08
CA MET A 44 1.79 -2.72 -6.89
C MET A 44 3.20 -3.31 -6.79
N VAL A 45 3.39 -4.59 -7.11
CA VAL A 45 4.72 -5.22 -7.17
C VAL A 45 5.57 -4.57 -8.26
N ALA A 46 5.01 -4.33 -9.44
CA ALA A 46 5.74 -3.67 -10.52
C ALA A 46 6.16 -2.24 -10.13
N ALA A 47 5.24 -1.43 -9.62
CA ALA A 47 5.54 -0.07 -9.16
C ALA A 47 6.63 -0.05 -8.08
N SER A 48 6.63 -1.02 -7.17
CA SER A 48 7.65 -1.12 -6.11
C SER A 48 9.06 -1.31 -6.67
N ILE A 49 9.22 -2.04 -7.77
CA ILE A 49 10.53 -2.30 -8.39
C ILE A 49 10.94 -1.16 -9.33
N TRP A 50 10.10 -0.85 -10.32
CA TRP A 50 10.46 0.08 -11.40
C TRP A 50 10.31 1.54 -11.03
N SER A 51 9.36 1.89 -10.16
CA SER A 51 9.06 3.29 -9.83
C SER A 51 9.64 3.73 -8.49
N LEU A 52 10.03 2.80 -7.62
CA LEU A 52 10.56 3.12 -6.29
C LEU A 52 11.99 2.58 -6.09
N LEU A 53 12.20 1.26 -6.17
CA LEU A 53 13.47 0.65 -5.79
C LEU A 53 14.63 1.01 -6.74
N ILE A 54 14.41 0.89 -8.07
CA ILE A 54 15.44 1.25 -9.06
C ILE A 54 15.77 2.75 -8.98
N PRO A 55 14.79 3.68 -9.00
CA PRO A 55 15.08 5.11 -8.84
C PRO A 55 15.79 5.45 -7.53
N ALA A 56 15.43 4.79 -6.41
CA ALA A 56 16.10 5.01 -5.13
C ALA A 56 17.59 4.61 -5.17
N MET A 57 17.92 3.51 -5.85
CA MET A 57 19.31 3.08 -6.03
C MET A 57 20.10 4.00 -6.97
N GLU A 58 19.47 4.51 -8.03
CA GLU A 58 20.07 5.47 -8.95
C GLU A 58 20.35 6.81 -8.27
N GLN A 59 19.41 7.32 -7.47
CA GLN A 59 19.60 8.52 -6.66
C GLN A 59 20.72 8.33 -5.63
N ALA A 60 20.72 7.20 -4.91
CA ALA A 60 21.79 6.88 -3.96
C ALA A 60 23.17 6.75 -4.63
N ALA A 61 23.25 6.32 -5.88
CA ALA A 61 24.51 6.25 -6.64
C ALA A 61 25.05 7.64 -7.02
N SER A 62 24.18 8.64 -7.15
CA SER A 62 24.55 10.02 -7.49
C SER A 62 25.08 10.82 -6.29
N GLU A 63 24.80 10.35 -5.07
CA GLU A 63 25.29 10.92 -3.80
C GLU A 63 26.76 10.55 -3.56
N THR A 64 27.58 11.55 -3.20
CA THR A 64 29.05 11.40 -3.08
C THR A 64 29.47 10.43 -1.97
N LEU A 65 28.61 10.22 -0.96
CA LEU A 65 28.86 9.32 0.18
C LEU A 65 28.74 7.84 -0.18
N PHE A 66 27.94 7.49 -1.20
CA PHE A 66 27.64 6.10 -1.59
C PHE A 66 28.04 5.79 -3.05
N ALA A 67 28.67 6.73 -3.75
CA ALA A 67 29.10 6.61 -5.14
C ALA A 67 29.94 5.33 -5.37
N GLY A 68 29.39 4.38 -6.14
CA GLY A 68 30.04 3.12 -6.51
C GLY A 68 29.21 1.88 -6.16
N ARG A 69 29.89 0.79 -5.75
CA ARG A 69 29.28 -0.54 -5.51
C ARG A 69 28.30 -0.61 -4.33
N LEU A 70 28.17 0.45 -3.53
CA LEU A 70 27.34 0.48 -2.31
C LEU A 70 26.05 1.31 -2.45
N SER A 71 25.69 1.77 -3.65
CA SER A 71 24.45 2.51 -3.90
C SER A 71 23.17 1.75 -3.55
N PHE A 72 23.22 0.42 -3.49
CA PHE A 72 22.09 -0.40 -3.05
C PHE A 72 21.84 -0.34 -1.54
N LEU A 73 22.85 0.05 -0.73
CA LEU A 73 22.79 -0.06 0.72
C LEU A 73 21.71 0.85 1.34
N PRO A 74 21.57 2.13 0.96
CA PRO A 74 20.47 2.97 1.44
C PRO A 74 19.10 2.42 1.05
N ALA A 75 18.95 1.92 -0.19
CA ALA A 75 17.69 1.34 -0.67
C ALA A 75 17.31 0.08 0.12
N VAL A 76 18.26 -0.82 0.40
CA VAL A 76 18.03 -2.04 1.19
C VAL A 76 17.68 -1.71 2.64
N ILE A 77 18.40 -0.76 3.26
CA ILE A 77 18.11 -0.35 4.64
C ILE A 77 16.71 0.28 4.71
N GLY A 78 16.39 1.20 3.79
CA GLY A 78 15.07 1.83 3.71
C GLY A 78 13.95 0.81 3.49
N PHE A 79 14.17 -0.16 2.60
CA PHE A 79 13.22 -1.25 2.33
C PHE A 79 12.95 -2.09 3.58
N TRP A 80 14.00 -2.49 4.32
CA TRP A 80 13.83 -3.25 5.57
C TRP A 80 13.15 -2.45 6.67
N ILE A 81 13.49 -1.16 6.81
CA ILE A 81 12.80 -0.26 7.76
C ILE A 81 11.32 -0.16 7.37
N GLY A 82 11.00 -0.02 6.09
CA GLY A 82 9.63 0.01 5.59
C GLY A 82 8.85 -1.28 5.90
N ILE A 83 9.46 -2.45 5.67
CA ILE A 83 8.87 -3.75 6.04
C ILE A 83 8.60 -3.81 7.54
N LEU A 84 9.58 -3.45 8.36
CA LEU A 84 9.43 -3.49 9.81
C LEU A 84 8.36 -2.51 10.29
N PHE A 85 8.27 -1.34 9.69
CA PHE A 85 7.25 -0.35 9.96
C PHE A 85 5.85 -0.88 9.65
N LEU A 86 5.64 -1.47 8.48
CA LEU A 86 4.33 -2.05 8.12
C LEU A 86 3.99 -3.26 8.99
N LEU A 87 4.97 -4.11 9.31
CA LEU A 87 4.79 -5.24 10.22
C LEU A 87 4.42 -4.79 11.64
N LEU A 88 4.98 -3.66 12.09
CA LEU A 88 4.65 -3.08 13.39
C LEU A 88 3.22 -2.54 13.38
N LEU A 89 2.83 -1.79 12.34
CA LEU A 89 1.47 -1.29 12.21
C LEU A 89 0.43 -2.42 12.18
N ASP A 90 0.71 -3.47 11.42
CA ASP A 90 -0.12 -4.67 11.31
C ASP A 90 -0.37 -5.33 12.68
N LYS A 91 0.68 -5.47 13.50
CA LYS A 91 0.57 -6.04 14.86
C LYS A 91 -0.09 -5.12 15.87
N LEU A 92 0.06 -3.81 15.74
CA LEU A 92 -0.45 -2.84 16.72
C LEU A 92 -1.92 -2.49 16.49
N ILE A 93 -2.38 -2.52 15.24
CA ILE A 93 -3.72 -2.08 14.88
C ILE A 93 -4.67 -3.28 14.86
N PRO A 94 -5.71 -3.30 15.72
CA PRO A 94 -6.66 -4.39 15.75
C PRO A 94 -7.52 -4.37 14.48
N HIS A 95 -7.29 -5.34 13.60
CA HIS A 95 -7.93 -5.38 12.29
C HIS A 95 -8.46 -6.80 11.97
N LEU A 96 -9.25 -6.91 10.91
CA LEU A 96 -9.85 -8.17 10.47
C LEU A 96 -9.50 -8.39 9.00
N HIS A 97 -9.04 -9.58 8.63
CA HIS A 97 -8.83 -9.94 7.24
C HIS A 97 -10.14 -10.33 6.55
N LEU A 98 -10.24 -10.02 5.26
CA LEU A 98 -11.35 -10.45 4.41
C LEU A 98 -11.42 -11.99 4.40
N ASN A 99 -12.58 -12.54 4.77
CA ASN A 99 -12.89 -13.98 4.84
C ASN A 99 -12.41 -14.74 6.10
N THR A 100 -12.01 -14.06 7.18
CA THR A 100 -11.76 -14.70 8.48
C THR A 100 -12.52 -14.00 9.61
N ASP A 101 -13.01 -14.75 10.59
CA ASP A 101 -13.65 -14.22 11.80
C ASP A 101 -12.66 -14.03 12.96
N GLN A 102 -11.38 -14.33 12.74
CA GLN A 102 -10.32 -14.14 13.72
C GLN A 102 -9.74 -12.73 13.58
N ALA A 103 -9.85 -11.94 14.65
CA ALA A 103 -9.26 -10.61 14.70
C ALA A 103 -7.75 -10.71 14.97
N GLU A 104 -6.96 -10.00 14.17
CA GLU A 104 -5.51 -9.85 14.36
C GLU A 104 -5.21 -8.57 15.15
N GLY A 105 -4.02 -8.51 15.77
CA GLY A 105 -3.63 -7.43 16.68
C GLY A 105 -4.25 -7.56 18.10
N PRO A 106 -4.16 -6.50 18.93
CA PRO A 106 -4.59 -6.55 20.32
C PRO A 106 -6.11 -6.75 20.47
N LYS A 107 -6.54 -7.46 21.52
CA LYS A 107 -7.96 -7.68 21.81
C LYS A 107 -8.69 -6.34 21.94
N SER A 108 -9.61 -6.09 21.04
CA SER A 108 -10.33 -4.82 20.95
C SER A 108 -11.85 -5.02 20.88
N ARG A 109 -12.58 -4.15 21.60
CA ARG A 109 -14.05 -4.09 21.62
C ARG A 109 -14.65 -3.38 20.39
N LEU A 110 -13.83 -3.04 19.40
CA LEU A 110 -14.27 -2.39 18.17
C LEU A 110 -15.24 -3.28 17.37
N SER A 111 -16.19 -2.64 16.70
CA SER A 111 -17.14 -3.32 15.80
C SER A 111 -16.43 -3.96 14.60
N ARG A 112 -17.02 -4.99 14.00
CA ARG A 112 -16.50 -5.65 12.79
C ARG A 112 -16.24 -4.64 11.67
N THR A 113 -17.16 -3.71 11.45
CA THR A 113 -17.06 -2.65 10.44
C THR A 113 -15.85 -1.75 10.70
N THR A 114 -15.61 -1.35 11.96
CA THR A 114 -14.46 -0.51 12.29
C THR A 114 -13.14 -1.24 12.03
N LYS A 115 -13.05 -2.53 12.36
CA LYS A 115 -11.85 -3.33 12.08
C LYS A 115 -11.59 -3.48 10.58
N MET A 116 -12.64 -3.60 9.77
CA MET A 116 -12.54 -3.63 8.31
C MET A 116 -12.04 -2.30 7.73
N VAL A 117 -12.54 -1.16 8.24
CA VAL A 117 -12.06 0.17 7.83
C VAL A 117 -10.58 0.36 8.20
N LEU A 118 -10.18 -0.08 9.40
CA LEU A 118 -8.77 -0.06 9.82
C LEU A 118 -7.90 -0.94 8.91
N ALA A 119 -8.37 -2.14 8.56
CA ALA A 119 -7.66 -3.03 7.63
C ALA A 119 -7.44 -2.35 6.26
N VAL A 120 -8.48 -1.77 5.66
CA VAL A 120 -8.35 -1.05 4.38
C VAL A 120 -7.39 0.13 4.51
N THR A 121 -7.53 0.93 5.58
CA THR A 121 -6.66 2.09 5.83
C THR A 121 -5.19 1.68 5.91
N LEU A 122 -4.87 0.61 6.63
CA LEU A 122 -3.51 0.07 6.74
C LEU A 122 -2.89 -0.25 5.38
N HIS A 123 -3.68 -0.79 4.45
CA HIS A 123 -3.20 -1.16 3.12
C HIS A 123 -3.01 0.05 2.19
N ASN A 124 -3.76 1.13 2.40
CA ASN A 124 -3.63 2.36 1.61
C ASN A 124 -2.55 3.33 2.13
N ILE A 125 -2.06 3.17 3.37
CA ILE A 125 -0.94 3.97 3.91
C ILE A 125 0.31 3.86 3.02
N PRO A 126 0.81 2.66 2.64
CA PRO A 126 1.96 2.51 1.74
C PRO A 126 1.79 3.24 0.40
N GLU A 127 0.59 3.18 -0.19
CA GLU A 127 0.28 3.83 -1.47
C GLU A 127 0.38 5.35 -1.35
N GLY A 128 -0.23 5.93 -0.31
CA GLY A 128 -0.16 7.37 -0.05
C GLY A 128 1.27 7.85 0.21
N MET A 129 2.06 7.06 0.96
CA MET A 129 3.48 7.35 1.20
C MET A 129 4.30 7.31 -0.09
N ALA A 130 4.10 6.30 -0.94
CA ALA A 130 4.81 6.17 -2.21
C ALA A 130 4.55 7.37 -3.13
N VAL A 131 3.30 7.80 -3.25
CA VAL A 131 2.95 9.01 -4.02
C VAL A 131 3.66 10.23 -3.43
N GLY A 132 3.64 10.40 -2.11
CA GLY A 132 4.33 11.52 -1.44
C GLY A 132 5.83 11.56 -1.73
N VAL A 133 6.51 10.41 -1.71
CA VAL A 133 7.96 10.31 -1.97
C VAL A 133 8.31 10.62 -3.42
N VAL A 134 7.48 10.23 -4.39
CA VAL A 134 7.74 10.50 -5.82
C VAL A 134 7.69 12.00 -6.15
N TYR A 135 6.92 12.79 -5.39
CA TYR A 135 6.78 14.24 -5.59
C TYR A 135 7.59 15.10 -4.59
N ALA A 136 8.32 14.48 -3.66
CA ALA A 136 9.18 15.16 -2.68
C ALA A 136 10.58 15.38 -3.24
#